data_AF-A0A8T4W369-F1
#
_entry.id   AF-A0A8T4W369-F1
#
_cell.length_a   1.000
_cell.length_b   1.000
_cell.length_c   1.000
_cell.angle_alpha   90.00
_cell.angle_beta   90.00
_cell.angle_gamma   90.00
#
_symmetry.space_group_name_H-M   'P 1'
#
loop_
_entity.id
_entity.type
_entity.pdbx_description
1 polymer ?
#
loop_
_entity_poly.entity_id
_entity_poly.type
_entity_poly.pdbx_seq_one_letter_code
_entity_poly.pdbx_strand_id
1 'polypeptide(L)'
;SPRSATGRFVVDGTMRPYGRLDEGHTLAFEVEDGVVTDIEDDEIRGTVEGAAEAVGDDAYNLAELGIGTNVAVTELVGSVLLDEKAAGTVHLAIGDDAGIGGDTDAPIHLDGVIRDPTVVVDGTEIELPATNAANT
;
A
#
# COMPACT_ATOMS: atom_id res chain seq x y z
N SER A 1 6.34 -11.24 -2.05
CA SER A 1 6.58 -9.95 -2.74
C SER A 1 6.30 -10.06 -4.24
N PRO A 2 5.70 -9.03 -4.84
CA PRO A 2 5.73 -8.80 -6.29
C PRO A 2 7.18 -8.68 -6.82
N ARG A 3 7.71 -9.75 -7.40
CA ARG A 3 9.15 -9.89 -7.75
C ARG A 3 9.65 -9.04 -8.92
N SER A 4 8.76 -8.47 -9.73
CA SER A 4 9.12 -7.75 -10.96
C SER A 4 8.26 -6.52 -11.18
N ALA A 5 7.69 -5.97 -10.11
CA ALA A 5 6.88 -4.77 -10.20
C ALA A 5 7.76 -3.58 -10.59
N THR A 6 7.27 -2.71 -11.47
CA THR A 6 7.98 -1.49 -11.86
C THR A 6 6.97 -0.40 -12.19
N GLY A 7 7.25 0.82 -11.72
CA GLY A 7 6.40 1.99 -11.92
C GLY A 7 6.29 2.82 -10.65
N ARG A 8 5.26 3.65 -10.61
CA ARG A 8 5.00 4.58 -9.50
C ARG A 8 3.67 4.25 -8.85
N PHE A 9 3.63 4.24 -7.52
CA PHE A 9 2.37 4.25 -6.79
C PHE A 9 2.24 5.50 -5.94
N VAL A 10 0.99 5.96 -5.80
CA VAL A 10 0.65 7.18 -5.07
C VAL A 10 -0.43 6.84 -4.07
N VAL A 11 -0.08 6.95 -2.80
CA VAL A 11 -0.98 6.77 -1.68
C VAL A 11 -1.71 8.08 -1.44
N ASP A 12 -3.03 8.01 -1.43
CA ASP A 12 -3.90 9.15 -1.18
C ASP A 12 -4.95 8.87 -0.08
N GLY A 13 -5.06 7.62 0.40
CA GLY A 13 -5.98 7.20 1.45
C GLY A 13 -5.41 7.35 2.85
N THR A 14 -4.71 6.32 3.32
CA THR A 14 -4.22 6.19 4.70
C THR A 14 -2.87 5.49 4.69
N MET A 15 -1.89 5.99 5.45
CA MET A 15 -0.58 5.34 5.61
C MET A 15 0.10 5.85 6.87
N ARG A 16 0.74 4.97 7.63
CA ARG A 16 1.57 5.37 8.78
C ARG A 16 2.89 6.01 8.33
N PRO A 17 3.44 6.99 9.08
CA PRO A 17 3.02 7.43 10.42
C PRO A 17 1.80 8.36 10.44
N TYR A 18 1.33 8.79 9.26
CA TYR A 18 0.10 9.55 9.12
C TYR A 18 -1.16 8.69 9.42
N GLY A 19 -2.28 9.38 9.55
CA GLY A 19 -3.60 8.76 9.55
C GLY A 19 -4.16 8.76 8.13
N ARG A 20 -5.47 9.06 8.04
CA ARG A 20 -6.09 9.40 6.76
C ARG A 20 -5.46 10.68 6.23
N LEU A 21 -5.08 10.68 4.95
CA LEU A 21 -4.54 11.85 4.27
C LEU A 21 -5.68 12.78 3.85
N ASP A 22 -5.46 14.08 4.05
CA ASP A 22 -6.36 15.13 3.60
C ASP A 22 -6.36 15.24 2.06
N GLU A 23 -7.40 15.86 1.50
CA GLU A 23 -7.49 16.11 0.06
C GLU A 23 -6.26 16.88 -0.46
N GLY A 24 -5.61 16.35 -1.50
CA GLY A 24 -4.42 16.95 -2.10
C GLY A 24 -3.11 16.60 -1.40
N HIS A 25 -3.13 15.90 -0.27
CA HIS A 25 -1.94 15.31 0.32
C HIS A 25 -1.75 13.88 -0.17
N THR A 26 -0.64 13.62 -0.86
CA THR A 26 -0.31 12.31 -1.42
C THR A 26 1.13 11.93 -1.10
N LEU A 27 1.38 10.63 -0.99
CA LEU A 27 2.71 10.07 -0.77
C LEU A 27 3.05 9.21 -1.98
N ALA A 28 4.14 9.54 -2.68
CA ALA A 28 4.52 8.84 -3.91
C ALA A 28 5.84 8.09 -3.76
N PHE A 29 5.90 6.97 -4.49
CA PHE A 29 6.94 5.97 -4.40
C PHE A 29 7.27 5.47 -5.80
N GLU A 30 8.55 5.39 -6.14
CA GLU A 30 9.03 4.75 -7.36
C GLU A 30 9.50 3.32 -7.04
N VAL A 31 9.21 2.38 -7.93
CA VAL A 31 9.54 0.96 -7.79
C VAL A 31 10.23 0.48 -9.06
N GLU A 32 11.33 -0.26 -8.92
CA GLU A 32 12.03 -0.95 -10.00
C GLU A 32 12.33 -2.40 -9.57
N ASP A 33 11.99 -3.37 -10.43
CA ASP A 33 12.20 -4.80 -10.19
C ASP A 33 11.78 -5.29 -8.78
N GLY A 34 10.64 -4.80 -8.28
CA GLY A 34 10.09 -5.17 -6.97
C GLY A 34 10.72 -4.44 -5.78
N VAL A 35 11.60 -3.47 -6.01
CA VAL A 35 12.29 -2.69 -4.97
C VAL A 35 11.88 -1.23 -5.06
N VAL A 36 11.55 -0.62 -3.93
CA VAL A 36 11.28 0.82 -3.83
C VAL A 36 12.59 1.58 -3.98
N THR A 37 12.68 2.45 -4.99
CA THR A 37 13.89 3.19 -5.34
C THR A 37 13.83 4.67 -4.97
N ASP A 38 12.63 5.24 -4.83
CA ASP A 38 12.41 6.61 -4.37
C ASP A 38 11.17 6.70 -3.48
N ILE A 39 11.25 7.54 -2.46
CA ILE A 39 10.18 7.83 -1.49
C ILE A 39 10.12 9.35 -1.35
N GLU A 40 9.06 10.00 -1.84
CA GLU A 40 8.97 11.47 -1.84
C GLU A 40 8.90 12.07 -0.44
N ASP A 41 8.30 11.35 0.52
CA ASP A 41 8.11 11.81 1.89
C ASP A 41 9.32 11.52 2.80
N ASP A 42 9.83 12.55 3.46
CA ASP A 42 11.04 12.46 4.29
C ASP A 42 10.86 11.58 5.54
N GLU A 43 9.66 11.55 6.14
CA GLU A 43 9.40 10.81 7.37
C GLU A 43 9.33 9.29 7.11
N ILE A 44 8.65 8.92 6.03
CA ILE A 44 8.58 7.53 5.57
C ILE A 44 9.94 7.07 5.06
N ARG A 45 10.65 7.91 4.29
CA ARG A 45 12.01 7.61 3.83
C ARG A 45 12.94 7.32 5.00
N GLY A 46 12.94 8.16 6.03
CA GLY A 46 13.76 7.95 7.23
C GLY A 46 13.39 6.67 7.99
N THR A 47 12.12 6.26 7.97
CA THR A 47 11.69 4.98 8.55
C THR A 47 12.25 3.78 7.80
N VAL A 48 12.20 3.82 6.46
CA VAL A 48 12.74 2.75 5.60
C VAL A 48 14.26 2.70 5.68
N GLU A 49 14.95 3.85 5.63
CA GLU A 49 16.41 3.94 5.79
C GLU A 49 16.86 3.40 7.17
N GLY A 50 16.11 3.71 8.23
CA GLY A 50 16.38 3.17 9.57
C GLY A 50 16.21 1.65 9.65
N ALA A 51 15.19 1.09 8.98
CA ALA A 51 15.03 -0.36 8.86
C ALA A 51 16.16 -1.00 8.05
N ALA A 52 16.61 -0.33 6.98
CA ALA A 52 17.71 -0.77 6.13
C ALA A 52 19.05 -0.89 6.88
N GLU A 53 19.25 -0.18 7.98
CA GLU A 53 20.43 -0.39 8.84
C GLU A 53 20.50 -1.82 9.40
N ALA A 54 19.36 -2.50 9.57
CA ALA A 54 19.27 -3.85 10.12
C ALA A 54 19.27 -4.94 9.02
N VAL A 55 18.57 -4.70 7.91
CA VAL A 55 18.27 -5.74 6.89
C VAL A 55 18.71 -5.38 5.47
N GLY A 56 19.30 -4.19 5.26
CA GLY A 56 19.73 -3.73 3.94
C GLY A 56 18.54 -3.55 2.98
N ASP A 57 18.72 -3.99 1.73
CA ASP A 57 17.77 -3.79 0.64
C ASP A 57 16.40 -4.45 0.90
N ASP A 58 16.33 -5.44 1.80
CA ASP A 58 15.08 -6.09 2.20
C ASP A 58 14.07 -5.09 2.81
N ALA A 59 14.54 -3.98 3.40
CA ALA A 59 13.66 -2.92 3.90
C ALA A 59 12.88 -2.21 2.77
N TYR A 60 13.40 -2.22 1.54
CA TYR A 60 12.82 -1.56 0.37
C TYR A 60 11.98 -2.50 -0.50
N ASN A 61 11.82 -3.76 -0.10
CA ASN A 61 11.00 -4.74 -0.82
C ASN A 61 9.56 -4.23 -0.96
N LEU A 62 9.01 -4.26 -2.17
CA LEU A 62 7.56 -4.16 -2.37
C LEU A 62 6.97 -5.49 -1.88
N ALA A 63 6.32 -5.45 -0.73
CA ALA A 63 5.93 -6.63 0.03
C ALA A 63 4.61 -7.22 -0.43
N GLU A 64 3.60 -6.37 -0.56
CA GLU A 64 2.20 -6.77 -0.77
C GLU A 64 1.52 -5.91 -1.83
N LEU A 65 0.60 -6.54 -2.56
CA LEU A 65 -0.50 -5.88 -3.25
C LEU A 65 -1.79 -6.54 -2.76
N GLY A 66 -2.72 -5.76 -2.24
CA GLY A 66 -4.02 -6.23 -1.83
C GLY A 66 -5.16 -5.37 -2.35
N ILE A 67 -6.35 -5.98 -2.42
CA ILE A 67 -7.60 -5.34 -2.83
C ILE A 67 -8.55 -5.40 -1.65
N GLY A 68 -9.07 -4.24 -1.26
CA GLY A 68 -10.07 -4.12 -0.22
C GLY A 68 -11.44 -4.63 -0.70
N THR A 69 -12.06 -5.50 0.10
CA THR A 69 -13.31 -6.21 -0.27
C THR A 69 -14.44 -6.05 0.76
N ASN A 70 -14.17 -5.38 1.88
CA ASN A 70 -15.13 -5.21 2.96
C ASN A 70 -16.12 -4.08 2.65
N VAL A 71 -17.29 -4.48 2.14
CA VAL A 71 -18.40 -3.57 1.78
C VAL A 71 -19.06 -2.88 2.98
N ALA A 72 -18.73 -3.27 4.21
CA ALA A 72 -19.23 -2.63 5.43
C ALA A 72 -18.43 -1.39 5.83
N VAL A 73 -17.23 -1.18 5.26
CA VAL A 73 -16.45 0.04 5.46
C VAL A 73 -16.84 1.02 4.37
N THR A 74 -17.69 1.98 4.71
CA THR A 74 -18.25 2.96 3.77
C THR A 74 -17.38 4.20 3.59
N GLU A 75 -16.50 4.47 4.56
CA GLU A 75 -15.59 5.62 4.56
C GLU A 75 -14.28 5.22 5.26
N LEU A 76 -13.15 5.80 4.81
CA LEU A 76 -11.86 5.60 5.47
C LEU A 76 -11.85 6.32 6.82
N VAL A 77 -11.42 5.62 7.87
CA VAL A 77 -11.43 6.12 9.26
C VAL A 77 -10.04 6.56 9.74
N GLY A 78 -9.01 6.42 8.90
CA GLY A 78 -7.62 6.71 9.24
C GLY A 78 -6.93 5.59 10.01
N SER A 79 -7.53 4.40 10.03
CA SER A 79 -6.91 3.19 10.59
C SER A 79 -6.50 2.30 9.42
N VAL A 80 -5.20 2.24 9.13
CA VAL A 80 -4.62 1.42 8.05
C VAL A 80 -5.26 0.02 7.98
N LEU A 81 -5.26 -0.72 9.10
CA LEU A 81 -5.81 -2.08 9.17
C LEU A 81 -7.28 -2.23 8.77
N LEU A 82 -8.08 -1.16 8.93
CA LEU A 82 -9.49 -1.17 8.51
C LEU A 82 -9.62 -0.64 7.08
N ASP A 83 -8.90 0.43 6.78
CA ASP A 83 -8.96 1.16 5.53
C ASP A 83 -8.43 0.33 4.34
N GLU A 84 -7.39 -0.47 4.54
CA GLU A 84 -6.86 -1.41 3.54
C GLU A 84 -7.87 -2.51 3.16
N LYS A 85 -8.86 -2.77 4.04
CA LYS A 85 -9.92 -3.75 3.78
C LYS A 85 -11.13 -3.12 3.12
N ALA A 86 -11.25 -1.79 3.07
CA ALA A 86 -12.44 -1.11 2.57
C ALA A 86 -12.74 -1.49 1.12
N ALA A 87 -14.01 -1.76 0.79
CA ALA A 87 -14.39 -2.15 -0.56
C ALA A 87 -13.94 -1.09 -1.59
N GLY A 88 -13.23 -1.54 -2.62
CA GLY A 88 -12.82 -0.69 -3.73
C GLY A 88 -11.47 -0.02 -3.54
N THR A 89 -10.77 -0.22 -2.42
CA THR A 89 -9.40 0.25 -2.26
C THR A 89 -8.39 -0.77 -2.78
N VAL A 90 -7.17 -0.29 -3.05
CA VAL A 90 -5.97 -1.11 -3.19
C VAL A 90 -5.00 -0.68 -2.11
N HIS A 91 -4.21 -1.60 -1.57
CA HIS A 91 -3.05 -1.25 -0.76
C HIS A 91 -1.78 -1.90 -1.31
N LEU A 92 -0.68 -1.17 -1.17
CA LEU A 92 0.67 -1.64 -1.44
C LEU A 92 1.49 -1.50 -0.16
N ALA A 93 2.32 -2.50 0.15
CA ALA A 93 3.14 -2.49 1.35
C ALA A 93 4.63 -2.50 1.03
N ILE A 94 5.43 -1.88 1.90
CA ILE A 94 6.90 -1.86 1.83
C ILE A 94 7.48 -2.61 3.04
N GLY A 95 8.49 -3.46 2.80
CA GLY A 95 9.25 -4.17 3.83
C GLY A 95 8.96 -5.67 3.89
N ASP A 96 8.55 -6.14 5.06
CA ASP A 96 8.36 -7.55 5.40
C ASP A 96 7.26 -8.20 4.59
N ASP A 97 7.48 -9.41 4.11
CA ASP A 97 6.40 -10.25 3.61
C ASP A 97 6.45 -11.70 4.14
N ALA A 98 7.41 -12.02 5.01
CA ALA A 98 7.55 -13.34 5.61
C ALA A 98 6.27 -13.75 6.37
N GLY A 99 5.62 -12.81 7.06
CA GLY A 99 4.37 -13.04 7.79
C GLY A 99 3.16 -13.41 6.90
N ILE A 100 3.22 -13.08 5.61
CA ILE A 100 2.14 -13.30 4.63
C ILE A 100 2.52 -14.33 3.55
N GLY A 101 3.62 -15.07 3.76
CA GLY A 101 4.05 -16.17 2.91
C GLY A 101 5.08 -15.82 1.84
N GLY A 102 5.71 -14.65 1.93
CA GLY A 102 6.91 -14.31 1.18
C GLY A 102 8.20 -14.79 1.85
N ASP A 103 9.34 -14.36 1.31
CA ASP A 103 10.68 -14.80 1.70
C ASP A 103 11.52 -13.68 2.35
N THR A 104 11.00 -12.45 2.41
CA THR A 104 11.71 -11.26 2.90
C THR A 104 11.28 -10.96 4.34
N ASP A 105 12.26 -10.95 5.26
CA ASP A 105 12.08 -10.60 6.67
C ASP A 105 12.62 -9.19 6.92
N ALA A 106 11.77 -8.27 7.36
CA ALA A 106 12.14 -6.90 7.68
C ALA A 106 11.45 -6.39 8.95
N PRO A 107 12.03 -5.42 9.67
CA PRO A 107 11.43 -4.89 10.90
C PRO A 107 10.26 -3.91 10.65
N ILE A 108 9.83 -3.75 9.40
CA ILE A 108 8.77 -2.85 8.97
C ILE A 108 7.83 -3.53 7.98
N HIS A 109 6.55 -3.17 8.02
CA HIS A 109 5.55 -3.48 7.01
C HIS A 109 4.65 -2.24 6.92
N LEU A 110 4.80 -1.46 5.85
CA LEU A 110 4.18 -0.14 5.71
C LEU A 110 3.13 -0.15 4.61
N ASP A 111 1.86 -0.36 4.97
CA ASP A 111 0.74 -0.31 4.03
C ASP A 111 0.35 1.13 3.67
N GLY A 112 0.27 1.39 2.37
CA GLY A 112 -0.29 2.59 1.79
C GLY A 112 -1.60 2.30 1.06
N VAL A 113 -2.71 2.91 1.53
CA VAL A 113 -4.05 2.73 0.94
C VAL A 113 -4.28 3.73 -0.20
N ILE A 114 -4.70 3.22 -1.35
CA ILE A 114 -5.03 3.94 -2.58
C ILE A 114 -6.55 3.91 -2.77
N ARG A 115 -7.15 5.08 -2.96
CA ARG A 115 -8.58 5.26 -3.23
C ARG A 115 -8.85 5.22 -4.74
N ASP A 116 -10.06 4.81 -5.09
CA ASP A 116 -10.58 4.79 -6.46
C ASP A 116 -9.60 4.26 -7.54
N PRO A 117 -8.89 3.14 -7.32
CA PRO A 117 -7.95 2.61 -8.29
C PRO A 117 -8.67 1.91 -9.46
N THR A 118 -8.01 1.88 -10.61
CA THR A 118 -8.34 0.95 -11.70
C THR A 118 -7.39 -0.24 -11.62
N VAL A 119 -7.93 -1.46 -11.59
CA VAL A 119 -7.14 -2.69 -11.56
C VAL A 119 -7.32 -3.45 -12.86
N VAL A 120 -6.20 -3.78 -13.51
CA VAL A 120 -6.16 -4.55 -14.76
C VAL A 120 -5.39 -5.84 -14.53
N VAL A 121 -6.02 -6.98 -14.79
CA VAL A 121 -5.43 -8.32 -14.68
C VAL A 121 -5.37 -8.93 -16.08
N ASP A 122 -4.18 -9.34 -16.52
CA ASP A 122 -3.96 -9.94 -17.84
C ASP A 122 -4.54 -9.10 -19.01
N GLY A 123 -4.46 -7.77 -18.89
CA GLY A 123 -4.99 -6.83 -19.88
C GLY A 123 -6.50 -6.59 -19.82
N THR A 124 -7.19 -7.14 -18.81
CA THR A 124 -8.63 -6.97 -18.59
C THR A 124 -8.87 -6.17 -17.31
N GLU A 125 -9.58 -5.05 -17.41
CA GLU A 125 -10.04 -4.32 -16.23
C GLU A 125 -11.04 -5.15 -15.44
N ILE A 126 -10.88 -5.20 -14.12
CA ILE A 126 -11.78 -5.91 -13.22
C ILE A 126 -12.63 -4.91 -12.43
N GLU A 127 -13.88 -5.29 -12.16
CA GLU A 127 -14.75 -4.52 -11.27
C GLU A 127 -14.35 -4.79 -9.82
N LEU A 128 -14.08 -3.73 -9.07
CA LEU A 128 -13.78 -3.82 -7.64
C LEU A 128 -15.07 -3.84 -6.80
N PRO A 129 -15.05 -4.46 -5.61
CA PRO A 129 -16.19 -4.41 -4.71
C PRO A 129 -16.58 -2.96 -4.41
N ALA A 130 -17.87 -2.65 -4.46
CA ALA A 130 -18.41 -1.34 -4.13
C ALA A 130 -19.35 -1.43 -2.93
N THR A 131 -19.40 -0.37 -2.14
CA THR A 131 -20.41 -0.25 -1.09
C THR A 131 -21.77 0.02 -1.74
N ASN A 132 -22.79 -0.72 -1.31
CA ASN A 132 -24.14 -0.50 -1.80
C ASN A 132 -24.74 0.71 -1.07
N ALA A 133 -24.79 1.86 -1.73
CA ALA A 133 -25.45 3.07 -1.23
C ALA A 133 -26.97 2.93 -1.03
N ALA A 134 -27.54 1.75 -1.25
CA ALA A 134 -28.99 1.51 -1.32
C ALA A 134 -29.65 1.07 0.00
N ASN A 135 -28.95 1.06 1.13
CA ASN A 135 -29.50 0.62 2.42
C ASN A 135 -29.17 1.53 3.61
N THR A 136 -29.05 2.84 3.37
CA THR A 136 -29.16 3.88 4.40
C THR A 136 -30.45 4.64 4.25
#